data_AF-A0A4R4VEG4-F1
#
_entry.id   AF-A0A4R4VEG4-F1
#
_cell.length_a   1.000
_cell.length_b   1.000
_cell.length_c   1.000
_cell.angle_alpha   90.00
_cell.angle_beta   90.00
_cell.angle_gamma   90.00
#
_symmetry.space_group_name_H-M   'P 1'
#
loop_
_entity.id
_entity.type
_entity.pdbx_description
1 polymer ?
#
loop_
_entity_poly.entity_id
_entity_poly.type
_entity_poly.pdbx_seq_one_letter_code
_entity_poly.pdbx_strand_id
1 'polypeptide(L)'
;MSRWKGPEFGRAVDARPLWSARDWAAEQARVVLRAAGCPEFPARAGFSVESHDPLALAVTDDFTDPAHQPAALARATRALAEAGYRTAPHPWDNELVAVWPRPIRSRVTRRAVRGDDAASSAARR
;
A
#
# COMPACT_ATOMS: atom_id res chain seq x y z
N MET A 1 19.44 28.00 13.09
CA MET A 1 18.05 27.51 13.20
C MET A 1 17.93 26.22 12.41
N SER A 2 17.92 25.05 13.06
CA SER A 2 17.71 23.79 12.35
C SER A 2 16.29 23.75 11.81
N ARG A 3 16.16 23.72 10.48
CA ARG A 3 14.89 23.58 9.76
C ARG A 3 14.39 22.14 9.99
N TRP A 4 13.57 21.95 11.02
CA TRP A 4 12.91 20.65 11.25
C TRP A 4 12.11 20.29 9.99
N LYS A 5 12.54 19.26 9.26
CA LYS A 5 11.76 18.69 8.17
C LYS A 5 10.70 17.82 8.83
N GLY A 6 9.43 18.13 8.58
CA GLY A 6 8.31 17.28 9.00
C GLY A 6 8.40 15.87 8.38
N PRO A 7 7.47 14.96 8.71
CA PRO A 7 7.50 13.60 8.20
C PRO A 7 7.43 13.57 6.67
N GLU A 8 8.38 12.88 6.05
CA GLU A 8 8.57 12.84 4.59
C GLU A 8 7.31 12.37 3.85
N PHE A 9 6.56 11.46 4.46
CA PHE A 9 5.37 10.86 3.85
C PHE A 9 4.06 11.33 4.51
N GLY A 10 4.11 12.42 5.28
CA GLY A 10 2.94 12.97 5.96
C GLY A 10 2.56 12.21 7.23
N ARG A 11 1.26 12.02 7.47
CA ARG A 11 0.72 11.39 8.67
C ARG A 11 -0.33 10.35 8.33
N ALA A 12 -0.39 9.29 9.12
CA ALA A 12 -1.44 8.29 9.08
C ALA A 12 -2.78 8.86 9.59
N VAL A 13 -3.85 8.08 9.45
CA VAL A 13 -5.21 8.47 9.90
C VAL A 13 -5.28 8.77 11.40
N ASP A 14 -4.46 8.09 12.20
CA ASP A 14 -4.28 8.30 13.64
C ASP A 14 -3.31 9.46 13.99
N ALA A 15 -2.94 10.27 13.00
CA ALA A 15 -1.96 11.35 13.06
C ALA A 15 -0.51 10.92 13.34
N ARG A 16 -0.20 9.62 13.37
CA ARG A 16 1.17 9.12 13.51
C ARG A 16 2.05 9.60 12.35
N PRO A 17 3.25 10.14 12.59
CA PRO A 17 4.14 10.59 11.53
C PRO A 17 4.66 9.40 10.70
N LEU A 18 4.67 9.57 9.38
CA LEU A 18 5.20 8.59 8.43
C LEU A 18 6.59 9.03 7.98
N TRP A 19 7.61 8.51 8.65
CA TRP A 19 9.00 8.93 8.43
C TRP A 19 9.67 8.21 7.26
N SER A 20 9.20 7.01 6.92
CA SER A 20 9.80 6.19 5.87
C SER A 20 8.81 5.79 4.80
N ALA A 21 9.33 5.44 3.62
CA ALA A 21 8.54 4.85 2.54
C ALA A 21 7.85 3.55 2.99
N ARG A 22 8.43 2.87 3.97
CA ARG A 22 7.87 1.65 4.55
C ARG A 22 6.67 1.95 5.44
N ASP A 23 6.75 2.99 6.28
CA ASP A 23 5.61 3.43 7.09
C ASP A 23 4.44 3.87 6.21
N TRP A 24 4.76 4.60 5.14
CA TRP A 24 3.78 4.96 4.13
C TRP A 24 3.17 3.72 3.47
N ALA A 25 3.98 2.76 3.02
CA ALA A 25 3.49 1.55 2.38
C ALA A 25 2.59 0.72 3.31
N ALA A 26 2.98 0.59 4.59
CA ALA A 26 2.16 -0.03 5.62
C ALA A 26 0.82 0.70 5.75
N GLU A 27 0.82 2.04 5.83
CA GLU A 27 -0.41 2.82 5.92
C GLU A 27 -1.30 2.68 4.69
N GLN A 28 -0.73 2.64 3.50
CA GLN A 28 -1.51 2.39 2.28
C GLN A 28 -2.19 1.01 2.31
N ALA A 29 -1.52 -0.02 2.85
CA ALA A 29 -2.15 -1.32 3.05
C ALA A 29 -3.30 -1.25 4.07
N ARG A 30 -3.13 -0.51 5.19
CA ARG A 30 -4.22 -0.29 6.17
C ARG A 30 -5.43 0.39 5.56
N VAL A 31 -5.21 1.39 4.68
CA VAL A 31 -6.29 2.07 3.96
C VAL A 31 -7.09 1.09 3.09
N VAL A 32 -6.42 0.20 2.36
CA VAL A 32 -7.09 -0.84 1.54
C VAL A 32 -7.90 -1.79 2.42
N LEU A 33 -7.32 -2.27 3.52
CA LEU A 33 -7.99 -3.22 4.42
C LEU A 33 -9.20 -2.59 5.11
N ARG A 34 -9.09 -1.34 5.57
CA ARG A 34 -10.24 -0.59 6.13
C ARG A 34 -11.35 -0.40 5.09
N ALA A 35 -11.00 -0.08 3.84
CA ALA A 35 -11.96 0.04 2.75
C ALA A 35 -12.66 -1.29 2.39
N ALA A 36 -12.00 -2.43 2.64
CA ALA A 36 -12.58 -3.76 2.50
C ALA A 36 -13.47 -4.19 3.67
N GLY A 37 -13.69 -3.30 4.65
CA GLY A 37 -14.47 -3.59 5.85
C GLY A 37 -13.74 -4.48 6.85
N CYS A 38 -12.41 -4.60 6.75
CA CYS A 38 -11.61 -5.24 7.79
C CYS A 38 -11.36 -4.22 8.91
N PRO A 39 -11.83 -4.45 10.15
CA PRO A 39 -11.52 -3.59 11.28
C PRO A 39 -10.03 -3.68 11.65
N GLU A 40 -9.43 -2.60 12.15
CA GLU A 40 -8.07 -2.60 12.70
C GLU A 40 -8.14 -2.87 14.21
N PHE A 41 -7.15 -3.57 14.78
CA PHE A 41 -7.08 -3.80 16.23
C PHE A 41 -7.13 -2.49 17.05
N PRO A 42 -7.67 -2.49 18.29
CA PRO A 42 -7.91 -3.63 19.19
C PRO A 42 -9.34 -4.19 19.18
N ALA A 43 -10.08 -4.11 18.07
CA ALA A 43 -11.36 -4.81 17.97
C ALA A 43 -11.20 -6.32 18.22
N ARG A 44 -12.25 -7.00 18.71
CA ARG A 44 -12.30 -8.47 18.96
C ARG A 44 -11.93 -9.32 17.72
N ALA A 45 -11.98 -8.67 16.57
CA ALA A 45 -11.73 -9.12 15.23
C ALA A 45 -10.94 -7.99 14.55
N GLY A 46 -9.95 -8.29 13.71
CA GLY A 46 -9.33 -7.27 12.89
C GLY A 46 -7.99 -7.64 12.28
N PHE A 47 -7.32 -6.63 11.75
CA PHE A 47 -5.98 -6.76 11.17
C PHE A 47 -4.96 -5.91 11.92
N SER A 48 -3.69 -6.34 11.84
CA SER A 48 -2.53 -5.52 12.14
C SER A 48 -1.58 -5.56 10.94
N VAL A 49 -0.99 -4.41 10.61
CA VAL A 49 0.09 -4.32 9.61
C VAL A 49 1.32 -3.76 10.29
N GLU A 50 2.45 -4.45 10.13
CA GLU A 50 3.75 -3.98 10.61
C GLU A 50 4.66 -3.56 9.46
N SER A 51 5.44 -2.50 9.68
CA SER A 51 6.42 -1.94 8.75
C SER A 51 7.69 -2.82 8.71
N HIS A 52 7.58 -4.07 8.27
CA HIS A 52 8.70 -4.96 7.93
C HIS A 52 8.99 -4.94 6.41
N ASP A 53 10.05 -5.63 5.97
CA ASP A 53 10.30 -5.87 4.54
C ASP A 53 10.41 -7.38 4.27
N PRO A 54 9.38 -8.01 3.67
CA PRO A 54 8.08 -7.44 3.27
C PRO A 54 7.23 -6.99 4.46
N LEU A 55 6.16 -6.21 4.21
CA LEU A 55 5.21 -5.86 5.28
C LEU A 55 4.62 -7.14 5.87
N ALA A 56 4.39 -7.16 7.18
CA ALA A 56 3.74 -8.29 7.83
C ALA A 56 2.27 -7.95 8.13
N LEU A 57 1.37 -8.84 7.73
CA LEU A 57 -0.06 -8.74 7.98
C LEU A 57 -0.49 -9.89 8.90
N ALA A 58 -1.10 -9.53 10.02
CA ALA A 58 -1.87 -10.44 10.86
C ALA A 58 -3.37 -10.16 10.65
N VAL A 59 -4.18 -11.21 10.56
CA VAL A 59 -5.66 -11.10 10.49
C VAL A 59 -6.27 -12.08 11.49
N THR A 60 -7.20 -11.58 12.29
CA THR A 60 -8.08 -12.38 13.14
C THR A 60 -9.52 -11.94 12.88
N ASP A 61 -10.49 -12.81 13.03
CA ASP A 61 -11.91 -12.43 12.99
C ASP A 61 -12.69 -12.75 14.25
N ASP A 62 -12.17 -13.66 15.06
CA ASP A 62 -12.53 -13.81 16.45
C ASP A 62 -11.44 -14.63 17.15
N PHE A 63 -10.93 -14.16 18.28
CA PHE A 63 -10.06 -14.99 19.12
C PHE A 63 -10.81 -16.18 19.74
N THR A 64 -12.16 -16.17 19.69
CA THR A 64 -13.00 -17.22 20.28
C THR A 64 -13.40 -18.33 19.32
N ASP A 65 -13.28 -18.13 18.00
CA ASP A 65 -13.55 -19.19 17.01
C ASP A 65 -12.54 -19.17 15.84
N PRO A 66 -11.48 -20.00 15.92
CA PRO A 66 -10.49 -20.14 14.86
C PRO A 66 -11.05 -20.59 13.50
N ALA A 67 -12.27 -21.15 13.45
CA ALA A 67 -12.88 -21.64 12.21
C ALA A 67 -13.22 -20.51 11.22
N HIS A 68 -13.41 -19.28 11.71
CA HIS A 68 -13.70 -18.14 10.84
C HIS A 68 -12.43 -17.60 10.17
N GLN A 69 -11.26 -17.70 10.82
CA GLN A 69 -9.99 -17.06 10.39
C GLN A 69 -9.67 -17.18 8.89
N PRO A 70 -9.90 -18.33 8.22
CA PRO A 70 -9.67 -18.45 6.77
C PRO A 70 -10.49 -17.46 5.93
N ALA A 71 -11.72 -17.14 6.32
CA ALA A 71 -12.59 -16.23 5.58
C ALA A 71 -12.14 -14.77 5.69
N ALA A 72 -11.70 -14.32 6.87
CA ALA A 72 -11.16 -12.98 7.05
C ALA A 72 -9.80 -12.81 6.36
N LEU A 73 -8.95 -13.82 6.44
CA LEU A 73 -7.69 -13.85 5.70
C LEU A 73 -7.92 -13.81 4.18
N ALA A 74 -8.87 -14.60 3.68
CA ALA A 74 -9.25 -14.60 2.26
C ALA A 74 -9.77 -13.23 1.80
N ARG A 75 -10.57 -12.55 2.63
CA ARG A 75 -11.06 -11.20 2.33
C ARG A 75 -9.92 -10.19 2.26
N ALA A 76 -9.04 -10.19 3.27
CA ALA A 76 -7.91 -9.27 3.36
C ALA A 76 -6.93 -9.47 2.18
N THR A 77 -6.55 -10.71 1.90
CA THR A 77 -5.65 -11.05 0.79
C THR A 77 -6.25 -10.71 -0.58
N ARG A 78 -7.55 -10.98 -0.78
CA ARG A 78 -8.27 -10.57 -2.00
C ARG A 78 -8.27 -9.04 -2.18
N ALA A 79 -8.59 -8.28 -1.14
CA ALA A 79 -8.60 -6.81 -1.24
C ALA A 79 -7.21 -6.23 -1.57
N LEU A 80 -6.17 -6.79 -0.97
CA LEU A 80 -4.78 -6.42 -1.28
C LEU A 80 -4.41 -6.77 -2.72
N ALA A 81 -4.78 -7.96 -3.19
CA ALA A 81 -4.55 -8.38 -4.57
C ALA A 81 -5.28 -7.47 -5.58
N GLU A 82 -6.55 -7.14 -5.32
CA GLU A 82 -7.34 -6.20 -6.13
C GLU A 82 -6.70 -4.79 -6.16
N ALA A 83 -6.04 -4.37 -5.06
CA ALA A 83 -5.27 -3.13 -4.98
C ALA A 83 -3.86 -3.21 -5.61
N GLY A 84 -3.49 -4.37 -6.16
CA GLY A 84 -2.21 -4.60 -6.85
C GLY A 84 -1.02 -4.95 -5.94
N TYR A 85 -1.29 -5.36 -4.70
CA TYR A 85 -0.29 -5.92 -3.81
C TYR A 85 -0.07 -7.40 -4.11
N ARG A 86 1.14 -7.89 -3.85
CA ARG A 86 1.41 -9.34 -3.82
C ARG A 86 1.35 -9.81 -2.37
N THR A 87 0.76 -10.98 -2.15
CA THR A 87 0.69 -11.63 -0.84
C THR A 87 1.23 -13.06 -0.92
N ALA A 88 1.90 -13.53 0.14
CA ALA A 88 2.34 -14.92 0.29
C ALA A 88 2.43 -15.28 1.78
N PRO A 89 2.50 -16.58 2.14
CA PRO A 89 2.85 -16.97 3.50
C PRO A 89 4.15 -16.29 3.94
N HIS A 90 4.19 -15.80 5.17
CA HIS A 90 5.39 -15.15 5.69
C HIS A 90 6.49 -16.20 5.97
N PRO A 91 7.77 -15.92 5.61
CA PRO A 91 8.82 -16.94 5.59
C PRO A 91 9.29 -17.41 6.97
N TRP A 92 9.02 -16.61 8.01
CA TRP A 92 9.48 -16.86 9.37
C TRP A 92 8.35 -17.09 10.37
N ASP A 93 7.11 -16.90 9.93
CA ASP A 93 5.94 -16.95 10.80
C ASP A 93 4.75 -17.46 9.97
N ASN A 94 4.23 -18.63 10.30
CA ASN A 94 3.13 -19.24 9.57
C ASN A 94 1.76 -18.62 9.90
N GLU A 95 1.69 -17.75 10.91
CA GLU A 95 0.49 -17.00 11.28
C GLU A 95 0.40 -15.65 10.55
N LEU A 96 1.48 -15.23 9.88
CA LEU A 96 1.57 -13.96 9.17
C LEU A 96 1.52 -14.13 7.65
N VAL A 97 1.04 -13.09 6.99
CA VAL A 97 1.13 -12.92 5.54
C VAL A 97 2.17 -11.87 5.22
N ALA A 98 3.12 -12.23 4.36
CA ALA A 98 4.04 -11.29 3.74
C ALA A 98 3.31 -10.51 2.64
N VAL A 99 3.38 -9.18 2.71
CA VAL A 99 2.72 -8.26 1.78
C VAL A 99 3.77 -7.39 1.09
N TRP A 100 3.84 -7.47 -0.24
CA TRP A 100 4.70 -6.61 -1.05
C TRP A 100 3.87 -5.47 -1.65
N PRO A 101 4.24 -4.21 -1.37
CA PRO A 101 3.60 -3.05 -1.98
C PRO A 101 3.66 -3.13 -3.49
N ARG A 102 2.64 -2.58 -4.17
CA ARG A 102 2.70 -2.38 -5.61
C ARG A 102 3.99 -1.62 -5.97
N PRO A 103 4.69 -1.98 -7.06
CA PRO A 103 5.72 -1.12 -7.61
C PRO A 103 5.09 0.24 -7.85
N ILE A 104 5.63 1.31 -7.26
CA ILE A 104 5.21 2.66 -7.60
C ILE A 104 5.54 2.81 -9.08
N ARG A 105 4.52 2.75 -9.94
CA ARG A 105 4.69 3.18 -11.33
C ARG A 105 5.08 4.64 -11.24
N SER A 106 6.36 4.92 -11.39
CA SER A 106 6.87 6.26 -11.57
C SER A 106 5.96 6.91 -12.60
N ARG A 107 5.23 7.97 -12.21
CA ARG A 107 4.64 8.88 -13.19
C ARG A 107 5.83 9.53 -13.90
N VAL A 108 6.40 8.81 -14.86
CA VAL A 108 7.22 9.43 -15.90
C VAL A 108 6.24 10.32 -16.64
N THR A 109 6.25 11.59 -16.26
CA THR A 109 5.71 12.67 -17.07
C THR A 109 6.37 12.57 -18.43
N ARG A 110 5.70 11.91 -19.38
CA ARG A 110 6.05 12.02 -20.80
C ARG A 110 5.63 13.44 -21.20
N ARG A 111 6.53 14.38 -20.93
CA ARG A 111 6.47 15.77 -21.37
C ARG A 111 6.33 15.76 -22.89
N ALA A 112 5.27 16.44 -23.35
CA ALA A 112 4.98 16.89 -24.71
C ALA A 112 5.96 16.43 -25.80
N VAL A 113 5.48 15.57 -26.70
CA VAL A 113 5.95 15.59 -28.09
C VAL A 113 5.44 16.89 -28.69
N ARG A 114 6.27 17.93 -28.60
CA ARG A 114 6.20 19.12 -29.45
C ARG A 114 7.38 19.05 -30.42
N GLY A 115 7.11 18.58 -31.62
CA GLY A 115 7.75 18.99 -32.87
C GLY A 115 6.57 19.10 -33.84
N ASP A 116 6.09 20.27 -34.25
CA ASP A 116 6.83 21.36 -34.91
C ASP A 116 7.82 20.79 -35.93
N ASP A 117 7.27 20.25 -37.02
CA ASP A 117 7.87 20.26 -38.36
C ASP A 117 6.76 20.12 -39.41
N ALA A 118 6.03 21.22 -39.61
CA ALA A 118 5.19 21.42 -40.78
C ALA A 118 5.49 22.80 -41.39
N ALA A 119 5.74 22.78 -42.69
CA ALA A 119 5.78 23.92 -43.61
C ALA A 119 7.05 24.78 -43.64
N SER A 120 8.02 24.35 -44.46
CA SER A 120 8.69 25.28 -45.38
C SER A 120 9.29 24.53 -46.56
N SER A 121 8.56 24.49 -47.68
CA SER A 121 9.12 24.50 -49.05
C SER A 121 7.98 24.42 -50.08
N ALA A 122 7.43 25.57 -50.48
CA ALA A 122 6.73 25.72 -51.76
C ALA A 122 6.53 27.21 -52.06
N ALA A 123 7.52 27.84 -52.72
CA ALA A 123 7.33 28.95 -53.66
C ALA A 123 8.69 29.48 -54.12
N ARG A 124 9.11 29.07 -55.32
CA ARG A 124 9.83 29.87 -56.32
C ARG A 124 10.19 28.98 -57.50
N ARG A 125 9.35 29.02 -58.53
CA ARG A 125 9.69 29.15 -59.95
C ARG A 125 8.41 29.31 -60.74
#